data_AF-A0A2G2PVX5-F1
#
_entry.id   AF-A0A2G2PVX5-F1
#
_cell.length_a   1.000
_cell.length_b   1.000
_cell.length_c   1.000
_cell.angle_alpha   90.00
_cell.angle_beta   90.00
_cell.angle_gamma   90.00
#
_symmetry.space_group_name_H-M   'P 1'
#
loop_
_entity.id
_entity.type
_entity.pdbx_description
1 polymer ?
#
loop_
_entity_poly.entity_id
_entity_poly.type
_entity_poly.pdbx_seq_one_letter_code
_entity_poly.pdbx_strand_id
1 'polypeptide(L)'
;MSLPNTLNTPLISIVNGAGLSEFPSITSTHENNSQNNALLYFNGVNIIDFDLGGNFDIEGFAFWNAVGAGGTNFGVKDVIISASKDGVNFTPIPGSPIEFAEATSAPLSPETFSFNAIAATHIRIQALNNHGDPSFTGISEVAFIGTSQAIENVINPVSATTTLSAEFGSSLDNTINGVGLDVFPSLSATHGATDPSNEFYATNEVGSIDFDLGGSYFVDGLAFWNTNAPSPGGTGIQQLLLKCSHLQKLQLHIFVLTCLVTLMVVIL
;
A
#
# COMPACT_ATOMS: atom_id res chain seq x y z
N MET A 1 -31.99 -3.89 -19.97
CA MET A 1 -32.77 -5.05 -19.51
C MET A 1 -32.09 -5.55 -18.25
N SER A 2 -32.63 -5.20 -17.09
CA SER A 2 -32.08 -5.55 -15.78
C SER A 2 -32.28 -7.04 -15.51
N LEU A 3 -31.19 -7.78 -15.29
CA LEU A 3 -31.27 -9.17 -14.88
C LEU A 3 -31.74 -9.27 -13.40
N PRO A 4 -32.52 -10.30 -13.05
CA PRO A 4 -33.18 -10.41 -11.76
C PRO A 4 -32.24 -10.96 -10.68
N ASN A 5 -32.30 -10.37 -9.49
CA ASN A 5 -31.80 -10.94 -8.23
C ASN A 5 -32.55 -12.24 -7.89
N THR A 6 -31.86 -13.39 -7.79
CA THR A 6 -32.28 -14.52 -6.93
C THR A 6 -31.12 -15.48 -6.63
N LEU A 7 -30.25 -15.17 -5.65
CA LEU A 7 -29.95 -15.97 -4.44
C LEU A 7 -29.00 -15.15 -3.55
N ASN A 8 -29.38 -14.91 -2.29
CA ASN A 8 -28.75 -13.98 -1.33
C ASN A 8 -27.45 -14.53 -0.70
N THR A 9 -26.39 -14.71 -1.48
CA THR A 9 -25.03 -14.73 -0.91
C THR A 9 -24.32 -13.45 -1.35
N PRO A 10 -24.07 -12.48 -0.46
CA PRO A 10 -23.43 -11.24 -0.87
C PRO A 10 -22.00 -11.54 -1.36
N LEU A 11 -21.55 -10.85 -2.42
CA LEU A 11 -20.16 -10.88 -2.93
C LEU A 11 -19.10 -10.72 -1.82
N ILE A 12 -19.48 -10.15 -0.68
CA ILE A 12 -18.63 -10.02 0.51
C ILE A 12 -18.27 -11.35 1.19
N SER A 13 -19.04 -12.42 0.96
CA SER A 13 -18.86 -13.72 1.62
C SER A 13 -17.58 -14.46 1.24
N ILE A 14 -16.92 -14.05 0.15
CA ILE A 14 -15.65 -14.66 -0.32
C ILE A 14 -14.40 -13.90 0.14
N VAL A 15 -14.56 -12.81 0.91
CA VAL A 15 -13.47 -11.95 1.40
C VAL A 15 -13.61 -11.57 2.88
N ASN A 16 -14.61 -12.10 3.59
CA ASN A 16 -14.92 -11.72 4.98
C ASN A 16 -14.67 -12.84 5.98
N GLY A 17 -14.11 -13.97 5.53
CA GLY A 17 -13.84 -15.14 6.36
C GLY A 17 -15.09 -15.87 6.81
N ALA A 18 -16.25 -15.65 6.18
CA ALA A 18 -17.43 -16.44 6.47
C ALA A 18 -17.12 -17.91 6.23
N GLY A 19 -17.34 -18.76 7.24
CA GLY A 19 -17.03 -20.18 7.14
C GLY A 19 -15.59 -20.57 7.46
N LEU A 20 -14.68 -19.64 7.68
CA LEU A 20 -13.33 -19.95 8.17
C LEU A 20 -13.33 -20.20 9.69
N SER A 21 -12.49 -21.15 10.12
CA SER A 21 -12.23 -21.40 11.54
C SER A 21 -11.47 -20.26 12.23
N GLU A 22 -10.78 -19.40 11.47
CA GLU A 22 -9.99 -18.25 11.93
C GLU A 22 -9.92 -17.19 10.83
N PHE A 23 -10.02 -15.90 11.18
CA PHE A 23 -9.92 -14.78 10.25
C PHE A 23 -9.21 -13.57 10.88
N PRO A 24 -8.30 -12.87 10.17
CA PRO A 24 -7.81 -13.20 8.83
C PRO A 24 -6.87 -14.42 8.84
N SER A 25 -6.90 -15.23 7.78
CA SER A 25 -6.05 -16.42 7.68
C SER A 25 -5.78 -16.82 6.23
N ILE A 26 -4.63 -17.45 6.00
CA ILE A 26 -4.27 -18.10 4.73
C ILE A 26 -4.19 -19.63 4.83
N THR A 27 -4.47 -20.19 6.01
CA THR A 27 -4.36 -21.63 6.29
C THR A 27 -5.60 -22.22 6.98
N SER A 28 -6.58 -21.38 7.33
CA SER A 28 -7.78 -21.81 8.05
C SER A 28 -8.58 -22.82 7.25
N THR A 29 -9.28 -23.70 7.97
CA THR A 29 -10.20 -24.66 7.36
C THR A 29 -11.56 -23.99 7.17
N HIS A 30 -12.13 -24.15 5.98
CA HIS A 30 -13.46 -23.65 5.64
C HIS A 30 -14.53 -24.73 5.91
N GLU A 31 -15.60 -24.36 6.58
CA GLU A 31 -16.70 -25.24 6.97
C GLU A 31 -17.65 -25.55 5.80
N ASN A 32 -18.42 -26.64 5.93
CA ASN A 32 -19.39 -27.07 4.92
C ASN A 32 -20.76 -26.36 5.08
N ASN A 33 -20.91 -25.13 4.61
CA ASN A 33 -22.22 -24.44 4.66
C ASN A 33 -22.47 -23.46 3.51
N SER A 34 -22.57 -24.02 2.29
CA SER A 34 -22.77 -23.30 1.02
C SER A 34 -23.89 -22.26 0.93
N GLN A 35 -24.81 -22.14 1.90
CA GLN A 35 -25.92 -21.18 1.82
C GLN A 35 -25.55 -19.76 2.27
N ASN A 36 -24.49 -19.57 3.07
CA ASN A 36 -24.11 -18.25 3.60
C ASN A 36 -22.61 -17.92 3.55
N ASN A 37 -21.76 -18.88 3.17
CA ASN A 37 -20.30 -18.77 3.25
C ASN A 37 -19.59 -19.10 1.93
N ALA A 38 -20.34 -19.09 0.83
CA ALA A 38 -19.79 -19.31 -0.49
C ALA A 38 -20.58 -18.48 -1.49
N LEU A 39 -19.89 -18.04 -2.54
CA LEU A 39 -20.52 -17.44 -3.70
C LEU A 39 -20.81 -18.53 -4.72
N LEU A 40 -22.10 -18.74 -5.01
CA LEU A 40 -22.56 -19.69 -6.02
C LEU A 40 -23.03 -18.94 -7.27
N TYR A 41 -22.33 -19.15 -8.38
CA TYR A 41 -22.71 -18.67 -9.70
C TYR A 41 -23.67 -19.65 -10.37
N PHE A 42 -24.84 -19.14 -10.75
CA PHE A 42 -25.69 -19.76 -11.76
C PHE A 42 -25.36 -19.10 -13.09
N ASN A 43 -24.77 -19.86 -14.02
CA ASN A 43 -24.56 -19.51 -15.43
C ASN A 43 -24.41 -18.02 -15.78
N GLY A 44 -23.16 -17.55 -15.94
CA GLY A 44 -22.89 -16.38 -16.77
C GLY A 44 -21.97 -15.30 -16.18
N VAL A 45 -21.63 -15.35 -14.89
CA VAL A 45 -20.56 -14.52 -14.34
C VAL A 45 -19.37 -15.42 -14.04
N ASN A 46 -18.34 -15.25 -14.86
CA ASN A 46 -17.12 -16.03 -14.82
C ASN A 46 -15.91 -15.14 -14.49
N ILE A 47 -16.15 -13.92 -14.02
CA ILE A 47 -15.14 -12.91 -13.70
C ILE A 47 -15.48 -12.35 -12.33
N ILE A 48 -14.48 -12.30 -11.45
CA ILE A 48 -14.55 -11.66 -10.14
C ILE A 48 -13.41 -10.68 -10.06
N ASP A 49 -13.75 -9.41 -9.83
CA ASP A 49 -12.78 -8.34 -9.62
C ASP A 49 -12.77 -7.99 -8.13
N PHE A 50 -11.56 -8.00 -7.56
CA PHE A 50 -11.28 -7.66 -6.18
C PHE A 50 -10.57 -6.31 -6.17
N ASP A 51 -11.21 -5.30 -5.57
CA ASP A 51 -10.55 -4.05 -5.18
C ASP A 51 -9.83 -4.29 -3.85
N LEU A 52 -8.52 -4.04 -3.83
CA LEU A 52 -7.67 -4.26 -2.66
C LEU A 52 -7.73 -3.08 -1.67
N GLY A 53 -8.33 -1.94 -2.07
CA GLY A 53 -8.44 -0.74 -1.23
C GLY A 53 -7.13 0.06 -1.10
N GLY A 54 -6.11 -0.26 -1.89
CA GLY A 54 -4.80 0.38 -1.84
C GLY A 54 -3.83 -0.20 -2.87
N ASN A 55 -2.58 0.27 -2.86
CA ASN A 55 -1.51 -0.29 -3.67
C ASN A 55 -0.79 -1.38 -2.88
N PHE A 56 -0.64 -2.56 -3.47
CA PHE A 56 0.03 -3.69 -2.85
C PHE A 56 1.01 -4.35 -3.81
N ASP A 57 2.10 -4.87 -3.28
CA ASP A 57 2.91 -5.88 -3.95
C ASP A 57 2.35 -7.25 -3.59
N ILE A 58 1.55 -7.81 -4.51
CA ILE A 58 0.88 -9.12 -4.36
C ILE A 58 1.81 -10.23 -4.84
N GLU A 59 2.04 -11.23 -4.00
CA GLU A 59 2.96 -12.35 -4.25
C GLU A 59 2.29 -13.73 -4.22
N GLY A 60 0.99 -13.79 -3.90
CA GLY A 60 0.26 -15.05 -3.86
C GLY A 60 -1.17 -14.89 -3.38
N PHE A 61 -1.83 -16.02 -3.19
CA PHE A 61 -3.14 -16.10 -2.55
C PHE A 61 -3.44 -17.50 -2.01
N ALA A 62 -4.34 -17.58 -1.03
CA ALA A 62 -5.03 -18.79 -0.61
C ALA A 62 -6.43 -18.80 -1.21
N PHE A 63 -6.85 -19.96 -1.72
CA PHE A 63 -8.12 -20.15 -2.39
C PHE A 63 -8.87 -21.33 -1.80
N TRP A 64 -10.11 -21.11 -1.38
CA TRP A 64 -11.02 -22.16 -0.97
C TRP A 64 -12.02 -22.38 -2.09
N ASN A 65 -11.85 -23.47 -2.83
CA ASN A 65 -12.81 -23.87 -3.84
C ASN A 65 -14.12 -24.29 -3.16
N ALA A 66 -15.26 -24.04 -3.81
CA ALA A 66 -16.54 -24.37 -3.20
C ALA A 66 -16.69 -25.87 -2.99
N VAL A 67 -17.16 -26.26 -1.81
CA VAL A 67 -17.74 -27.58 -1.51
C VAL A 67 -19.19 -27.39 -1.03
N GLY A 68 -20.04 -28.39 -1.22
CA GLY A 68 -21.48 -28.19 -1.36
C GLY A 68 -22.20 -29.52 -1.45
N ALA A 69 -23.49 -29.51 -1.10
CA ALA A 69 -24.28 -30.73 -0.92
C ALA A 69 -24.53 -31.54 -2.20
N GLY A 70 -24.20 -30.98 -3.38
CA GLY A 70 -24.47 -31.58 -4.69
C GLY A 70 -23.43 -32.56 -5.23
N GLY A 71 -22.24 -32.67 -4.62
CA GLY A 71 -21.15 -33.54 -5.11
C GLY A 71 -19.76 -32.93 -4.94
N THR A 72 -18.79 -33.40 -5.72
CA THR A 72 -17.44 -32.79 -5.82
C THR A 72 -17.24 -32.06 -7.13
N ASN A 73 -18.11 -32.27 -8.11
CA ASN A 73 -18.00 -31.82 -9.49
C ASN A 73 -18.36 -30.34 -9.74
N PHE A 74 -18.57 -29.51 -8.73
CA PHE A 74 -18.71 -28.05 -8.88
C PHE A 74 -17.50 -27.33 -8.28
N GLY A 75 -17.45 -26.02 -8.45
CA GLY A 75 -16.27 -25.23 -8.10
C GLY A 75 -15.50 -24.79 -9.33
N VAL A 76 -14.62 -23.81 -9.16
CA VAL A 76 -13.82 -23.25 -10.24
C VAL A 76 -12.67 -24.18 -10.59
N LYS A 77 -12.43 -24.44 -11.88
CA LYS A 77 -11.33 -25.28 -12.37
C LYS A 77 -10.32 -24.45 -13.17
N ASP A 78 -10.58 -24.26 -14.46
CA ASP A 78 -9.68 -23.56 -15.36
C ASP A 78 -9.81 -22.05 -15.14
N VAL A 79 -8.70 -21.33 -14.97
CA VAL A 79 -8.70 -19.90 -14.60
C VAL A 79 -7.67 -19.05 -15.33
N ILE A 80 -7.94 -17.74 -15.36
CA ILE A 80 -6.94 -16.70 -15.63
C ILE A 80 -6.92 -15.76 -14.43
N ILE A 81 -5.74 -15.58 -13.82
CA ILE A 81 -5.52 -14.59 -12.78
C ILE A 81 -4.83 -13.38 -13.39
N SER A 82 -5.41 -12.20 -13.23
CA SER A 82 -4.90 -10.94 -13.79
C SER A 82 -4.84 -9.85 -12.72
N ALA A 83 -3.97 -8.87 -12.91
CA ALA A 83 -3.86 -7.71 -12.04
C ALA A 83 -4.09 -6.41 -12.80
N SER A 84 -4.50 -5.38 -12.07
CA SER A 84 -4.69 -4.02 -12.57
C SER A 84 -4.23 -2.99 -11.55
N LYS A 85 -3.82 -1.82 -12.04
CA LYS A 85 -3.55 -0.62 -11.24
C LYS A 85 -4.67 0.41 -11.29
N ASP A 86 -5.63 0.25 -12.21
CA ASP A 86 -6.69 1.22 -12.48
C ASP A 86 -8.11 0.63 -12.37
N GLY A 87 -8.24 -0.67 -12.12
CA GLY A 87 -9.52 -1.37 -12.03
C GLY A 87 -10.22 -1.58 -13.38
N VAL A 88 -9.59 -1.23 -14.50
CA VAL A 88 -10.17 -1.30 -15.85
C VAL A 88 -9.34 -2.20 -16.76
N ASN A 89 -8.02 -1.98 -16.80
CA ASN A 89 -7.09 -2.70 -17.65
C ASN A 89 -6.42 -3.81 -16.84
N PHE A 90 -6.79 -5.06 -17.13
CA PHE A 90 -6.26 -6.25 -16.45
C PHE A 90 -5.25 -6.99 -17.32
N THR A 91 -4.10 -7.32 -16.76
CA THR A 91 -3.03 -8.09 -17.42
C THR A 91 -2.80 -9.41 -16.68
N PRO A 92 -2.74 -10.57 -17.37
CA PRO A 92 -2.45 -11.85 -16.73
C PRO A 92 -1.14 -11.83 -15.94
N ILE A 93 -1.15 -12.42 -14.74
CA ILE A 93 0.01 -12.49 -13.86
C ILE A 93 0.90 -13.67 -14.31
N PRO A 94 2.16 -13.43 -14.74
CA PRO A 94 3.07 -14.52 -15.10
C PRO A 94 3.35 -15.45 -13.90
N GLY A 95 3.21 -16.74 -14.10
CA GLY A 95 3.45 -17.75 -13.05
C GLY A 95 2.27 -17.97 -12.09
N SER A 96 1.16 -17.25 -12.25
CA SER A 96 -0.09 -17.57 -11.53
C SER A 96 -0.67 -18.93 -11.98
N PRO A 97 -1.46 -19.61 -11.13
CA PRO A 97 -2.10 -20.87 -11.49
C PRO A 97 -3.10 -20.67 -12.63
N ILE A 98 -3.25 -21.71 -13.46
CA ILE A 98 -4.24 -21.78 -14.54
C ILE A 98 -5.35 -22.81 -14.25
N GLU A 99 -5.20 -23.58 -13.17
CA GLU A 99 -6.13 -24.63 -12.75
C GLU A 99 -6.17 -24.66 -11.22
N PHE A 100 -7.37 -24.82 -10.66
CA PHE A 100 -7.62 -25.13 -9.25
C PHE A 100 -8.06 -26.58 -9.10
N ALA A 101 -7.75 -27.18 -7.95
CA ALA A 101 -8.14 -28.54 -7.64
C ALA A 101 -9.64 -28.64 -7.29
N GLU A 102 -10.20 -29.80 -7.58
CA GLU A 102 -11.57 -30.14 -7.20
C GLU A 102 -11.66 -30.23 -5.67
N ALA A 103 -12.69 -29.62 -5.07
CA ALA A 103 -12.95 -29.81 -3.65
C ALA A 103 -13.57 -31.19 -3.40
N THR A 104 -12.83 -32.09 -2.75
CA THR A 104 -13.27 -33.49 -2.58
C THR A 104 -13.85 -33.83 -1.21
N SER A 105 -13.74 -32.92 -0.23
CA SER A 105 -14.17 -33.17 1.15
C SER A 105 -14.57 -31.88 1.82
N ALA A 106 -15.45 -32.00 2.81
CA ALA A 106 -15.79 -30.89 3.69
C ALA A 106 -15.62 -31.33 5.14
N PRO A 107 -14.94 -30.55 6.01
CA PRO A 107 -14.32 -29.23 5.79
C PRO A 107 -13.08 -29.22 4.87
N LEU A 108 -12.69 -28.06 4.31
CA LEU A 108 -11.64 -27.92 3.28
C LEU A 108 -10.53 -26.91 3.68
N SER A 109 -9.26 -27.29 3.49
CA SER A 109 -8.10 -26.39 3.58
C SER A 109 -7.86 -25.67 2.24
N PRO A 110 -7.24 -24.47 2.22
CA PRO A 110 -7.03 -23.75 0.97
C PRO A 110 -6.01 -24.45 0.07
N GLU A 111 -6.13 -24.19 -1.23
CA GLU A 111 -4.97 -24.22 -2.12
C GLU A 111 -4.21 -22.90 -2.00
N THR A 112 -2.90 -22.98 -1.79
CA THR A 112 -2.06 -21.78 -1.69
C THR A 112 -1.14 -21.70 -2.90
N PHE A 113 -1.14 -20.54 -3.54
CA PHE A 113 -0.34 -20.25 -4.72
C PHE A 113 0.60 -19.08 -4.47
N SER A 114 1.79 -19.13 -5.07
CA SER A 114 2.76 -18.05 -5.04
C SER A 114 3.29 -17.76 -6.44
N PHE A 115 3.68 -16.52 -6.67
CA PHE A 115 4.25 -16.01 -7.90
C PHE A 115 5.16 -14.81 -7.60
N ASN A 116 5.89 -14.31 -8.59
CA ASN A 116 6.72 -13.12 -8.40
C ASN A 116 5.85 -11.91 -8.04
N ALA A 117 6.26 -11.15 -7.03
CA ALA A 117 5.50 -9.99 -6.57
C ALA A 117 5.17 -9.01 -7.70
N ILE A 118 3.92 -8.54 -7.72
CA ILE A 118 3.41 -7.58 -8.70
C ILE A 118 2.64 -6.45 -8.02
N ALA A 119 2.93 -5.22 -8.43
CA ALA A 119 2.22 -4.04 -7.97
C ALA A 119 0.80 -3.97 -8.55
N ALA A 120 -0.23 -4.01 -7.69
CA ALA A 120 -1.63 -4.01 -8.08
C ALA A 120 -2.50 -3.22 -7.09
N THR A 121 -3.62 -2.69 -7.60
CA THR A 121 -4.75 -2.19 -6.78
C THR A 121 -5.97 -3.10 -6.91
N HIS A 122 -6.03 -3.90 -7.98
CA HIS A 122 -7.10 -4.86 -8.22
C HIS A 122 -6.55 -6.19 -8.71
N ILE A 123 -7.21 -7.28 -8.33
CA ILE A 123 -6.99 -8.63 -8.86
C ILE A 123 -8.28 -9.12 -9.52
N ARG A 124 -8.14 -9.79 -10.67
CA ARG A 124 -9.24 -10.46 -11.37
C ARG A 124 -9.00 -11.96 -11.36
N ILE A 125 -10.01 -12.72 -10.93
CA ILE A 125 -10.11 -14.16 -11.16
C ILE A 125 -11.16 -14.37 -12.25
N GLN A 126 -10.74 -14.86 -13.41
CA GLN A 126 -11.63 -15.29 -14.46
C GLN A 126 -11.71 -16.81 -14.48
N ALA A 127 -12.85 -17.37 -14.11
CA ALA A 127 -13.18 -18.78 -14.35
C ALA A 127 -13.43 -19.02 -15.85
N LEU A 128 -12.86 -20.08 -16.38
CA LEU A 128 -13.07 -20.56 -17.75
C LEU A 128 -13.92 -21.85 -17.76
N ASN A 129 -13.85 -22.63 -16.68
CA ASN A 129 -14.51 -23.93 -16.57
C ASN A 129 -14.75 -24.34 -15.11
N ASN A 130 -15.52 -25.41 -14.92
CA ASN A 130 -15.74 -26.06 -13.62
C ASN A 130 -15.44 -27.57 -13.67
N HIS A 131 -15.66 -28.26 -12.56
CA HIS A 131 -15.37 -29.70 -12.44
C HIS A 131 -16.45 -30.63 -13.03
N GLY A 132 -17.40 -30.09 -13.81
CA GLY A 132 -18.38 -30.87 -14.57
C GLY A 132 -19.84 -30.71 -14.13
N ASP A 133 -20.14 -29.85 -13.15
CA ASP A 133 -21.52 -29.52 -12.80
C ASP A 133 -22.16 -28.59 -13.86
N PRO A 134 -23.28 -28.96 -14.47
CA PRO A 134 -23.89 -28.17 -15.56
C PRO A 134 -24.66 -26.94 -15.07
N SER A 135 -24.88 -26.80 -13.77
CA SER A 135 -25.81 -25.82 -13.17
C SER A 135 -25.10 -24.79 -12.29
N PHE A 136 -23.96 -25.14 -11.69
CA PHE A 136 -23.30 -24.34 -10.67
C PHE A 136 -21.78 -24.26 -10.84
N THR A 137 -21.22 -23.09 -10.53
CA THR A 137 -19.80 -22.91 -10.24
C THR A 137 -19.70 -22.05 -9.00
N GLY A 138 -18.75 -22.31 -8.10
CA GLY A 138 -18.70 -21.56 -6.85
C GLY A 138 -17.30 -21.40 -6.30
N ILE A 139 -17.17 -20.43 -5.41
CA ILE A 139 -15.95 -20.15 -4.65
C ILE A 139 -16.38 -19.95 -3.21
N SER A 140 -15.62 -20.49 -2.27
CA SER A 140 -15.87 -20.30 -0.85
C SER A 140 -15.19 -19.03 -0.34
N GLU A 141 -13.89 -18.87 -0.56
CA GLU A 141 -13.12 -17.72 -0.04
C GLU A 141 -11.84 -17.50 -0.86
N VAL A 142 -11.33 -16.27 -0.88
CA VAL A 142 -9.97 -15.96 -1.33
C VAL A 142 -9.29 -15.00 -0.36
N ALA A 143 -8.01 -15.23 -0.08
CA ALA A 143 -7.17 -14.32 0.68
C ALA A 143 -5.87 -14.04 -0.08
N PHE A 144 -5.57 -12.76 -0.34
CA PHE A 144 -4.36 -12.36 -1.04
C PHE A 144 -3.16 -12.23 -0.09
N ILE A 145 -1.99 -12.64 -0.57
CA ILE A 145 -0.71 -12.54 0.13
C ILE A 145 0.09 -11.43 -0.53
N GLY A 146 0.55 -10.47 0.25
CA GLY A 146 1.33 -9.35 -0.24
C GLY A 146 1.67 -8.33 0.84
N THR A 147 2.36 -7.27 0.43
CA THR A 147 2.70 -6.13 1.29
C THR A 147 2.05 -4.87 0.76
N SER A 148 1.59 -4.01 1.68
CA SER A 148 1.09 -2.69 1.30
C SER A 148 2.25 -1.83 0.79
N GLN A 149 2.07 -1.21 -0.36
CA GLN A 149 2.96 -0.12 -0.78
C GLN A 149 2.52 1.13 -0.03
N ALA A 150 3.45 1.70 0.74
CA ALA A 150 3.21 3.00 1.35
C ALA A 150 2.99 4.04 0.25
N ILE A 151 1.78 4.58 0.17
CA ILE A 151 1.56 5.83 -0.57
C ILE A 151 2.01 6.95 0.37
N GLU A 152 3.19 7.51 0.10
CA GLU A 152 3.65 8.71 0.80
C GLU A 152 2.81 9.90 0.30
N ASN A 153 1.82 10.31 1.10
CA ASN A 153 1.13 11.57 0.85
C ASN A 153 2.04 12.71 1.33
N VAL A 154 2.87 13.20 0.42
CA VAL A 154 3.88 14.20 0.75
C VAL A 154 3.34 15.61 0.59
N ILE A 155 3.40 16.39 1.67
CA ILE A 155 3.21 17.84 1.67
C ILE A 155 4.58 18.50 1.54
N ASN A 156 4.91 18.89 0.32
CA ASN A 156 6.07 19.74 0.08
C ASN A 156 5.72 21.20 0.41
N PRO A 157 6.52 21.89 1.26
CA PRO A 157 6.36 23.33 1.42
C PRO A 157 6.53 24.08 0.09
N VAL A 158 5.80 25.17 -0.07
CA VAL A 158 5.90 26.05 -1.25
C VAL A 158 6.93 27.16 -1.07
N SER A 159 7.27 27.49 0.19
CA SER A 159 8.35 28.42 0.50
C SER A 159 8.87 28.20 1.93
N ALA A 160 10.05 28.75 2.21
CA ALA A 160 10.62 28.76 3.55
C ALA A 160 11.17 30.17 3.88
N THR A 161 11.12 30.53 5.16
CA THR A 161 11.83 31.70 5.71
C THR A 161 12.64 31.29 6.92
N THR A 162 13.73 31.99 7.23
CA THR A 162 14.57 31.66 8.38
C THR A 162 15.09 32.90 9.08
N THR A 163 15.38 32.77 10.38
CA THR A 163 16.16 33.75 11.14
C THR A 163 17.68 33.51 11.03
N LEU A 164 18.08 32.39 10.44
CA LEU A 164 19.47 31.97 10.30
C LEU A 164 20.11 32.61 9.06
N SER A 165 21.42 32.81 9.08
CA SER A 165 22.16 33.30 7.91
C SER A 165 22.76 32.12 7.15
N ALA A 166 22.53 32.08 5.83
CA ALA A 166 23.07 31.04 4.96
C ALA A 166 24.61 31.10 4.92
N GLU A 167 25.25 29.95 5.03
CA GLU A 167 26.71 29.81 4.99
C GLU A 167 27.17 28.96 3.80
N PHE A 168 28.46 29.07 3.45
CA PHE A 168 29.11 28.30 2.38
C PHE A 168 28.45 28.41 0.99
N GLY A 169 27.67 29.46 0.74
CA GLY A 169 26.94 29.65 -0.52
C GLY A 169 25.71 28.75 -0.68
N SER A 170 25.27 28.11 0.40
CA SER A 170 24.05 27.29 0.41
C SER A 170 22.78 28.13 0.30
N SER A 171 21.68 27.47 -0.08
CA SER A 171 20.37 28.12 -0.26
C SER A 171 19.33 27.52 0.68
N LEU A 172 18.46 28.38 1.24
CA LEU A 172 17.30 27.92 2.00
C LEU A 172 16.33 27.10 1.13
N ASP A 173 16.32 27.32 -0.18
CA ASP A 173 15.45 26.56 -1.11
C ASP A 173 15.82 25.07 -1.15
N ASN A 174 17.07 24.72 -0.81
CA ASN A 174 17.50 23.31 -0.70
C ASN A 174 16.75 22.57 0.41
N THR A 175 16.06 23.28 1.30
CA THR A 175 15.26 22.66 2.35
C THR A 175 13.92 22.08 1.87
N ILE A 176 13.49 22.42 0.64
CA ILE A 176 12.14 22.11 0.12
C ILE A 176 12.12 21.63 -1.34
N ASN A 177 13.22 21.74 -2.09
CA ASN A 177 13.24 21.50 -3.54
C ASN A 177 13.64 20.06 -3.92
N GLY A 178 13.97 19.20 -2.94
CA GLY A 178 14.33 17.81 -3.15
C GLY A 178 15.72 17.56 -3.73
N VAL A 179 16.54 18.61 -3.89
CA VAL A 179 17.92 18.44 -4.33
C VAL A 179 18.66 17.52 -3.34
N GLY A 180 19.46 16.60 -3.86
CA GLY A 180 20.16 15.62 -3.02
C GLY A 180 19.38 14.34 -2.74
N LEU A 181 18.05 14.29 -2.93
CA LEU A 181 17.28 13.04 -2.83
C LEU A 181 17.40 12.19 -4.09
N ASP A 182 17.38 10.87 -3.92
CA ASP A 182 17.27 9.90 -5.03
C ASP A 182 15.86 9.87 -5.66
N VAL A 183 14.83 10.16 -4.87
CA VAL A 183 13.43 10.27 -5.29
C VAL A 183 12.79 11.51 -4.63
N PHE A 184 12.06 12.31 -5.40
CA PHE A 184 11.34 13.47 -4.90
C PHE A 184 9.96 13.63 -5.58
N PRO A 185 8.88 13.91 -4.83
CA PRO A 185 8.79 13.95 -3.37
C PRO A 185 8.97 12.57 -2.72
N SER A 186 9.57 12.53 -1.54
CA SER A 186 9.61 11.33 -0.70
C SER A 186 9.93 11.65 0.77
N LEU A 187 9.49 10.79 1.69
CA LEU A 187 9.77 10.79 3.12
C LEU A 187 10.84 9.77 3.52
N SER A 188 11.19 8.85 2.63
CA SER A 188 12.10 7.72 2.88
C SER A 188 13.29 7.65 1.91
N ALA A 189 13.29 8.51 0.89
CA ALA A 189 14.39 8.67 -0.05
C ALA A 189 15.75 8.81 0.63
N THR A 190 16.78 8.23 0.01
CA THR A 190 18.15 8.46 0.47
C THR A 190 18.61 9.83 0.01
N HIS A 191 19.35 10.53 0.86
CA HIS A 191 19.98 11.79 0.51
C HIS A 191 21.46 11.56 0.23
N GLY A 192 21.97 12.23 -0.81
CA GLY A 192 23.38 12.23 -1.16
C GLY A 192 24.26 12.77 -0.04
N ALA A 193 25.57 12.57 -0.17
CA ALA A 193 26.53 13.12 0.77
C ALA A 193 26.43 14.65 0.84
N THR A 194 26.76 15.19 2.02
CA THR A 194 26.68 16.60 2.36
C THR A 194 27.49 17.50 1.41
N ASP A 195 26.79 18.46 0.75
CA ASP A 195 27.33 19.41 -0.24
C ASP A 195 26.60 20.78 -0.13
N PRO A 196 27.29 21.94 -0.16
CA PRO A 196 26.64 23.26 -0.15
C PRO A 196 25.60 23.49 -1.25
N SER A 197 25.66 22.75 -2.35
CA SER A 197 24.70 22.83 -3.44
C SER A 197 23.40 22.06 -3.18
N ASN A 198 23.37 21.11 -2.23
CA ASN A 198 22.22 20.26 -1.98
C ASN A 198 21.61 20.36 -0.57
N GLU A 199 22.20 21.17 0.32
CA GLU A 199 21.71 21.34 1.69
C GLU A 199 21.67 22.84 2.07
N PHE A 200 20.98 23.20 3.15
CA PHE A 200 20.98 24.57 3.69
C PHE A 200 21.88 24.67 4.93
N TYR A 201 23.01 25.36 4.85
CA TYR A 201 23.94 25.55 5.96
C TYR A 201 23.69 26.89 6.64
N ALA A 202 23.75 26.90 7.96
CA ALA A 202 23.57 28.09 8.77
C ALA A 202 24.71 28.32 9.77
N THR A 203 24.83 29.57 10.24
CA THR A 203 25.64 29.93 11.40
C THR A 203 25.25 29.13 12.65
N ASN A 204 26.17 29.02 13.63
CA ASN A 204 26.00 28.24 14.88
C ASN A 204 25.03 28.85 15.90
N GLU A 205 24.01 29.57 15.42
CA GLU A 205 23.03 30.25 16.24
C GLU A 205 21.76 29.42 16.37
N VAL A 206 21.05 29.62 17.49
CA VAL A 206 19.68 29.11 17.66
C VAL A 206 18.77 29.98 16.80
N GLY A 207 17.92 29.36 15.99
CA GLY A 207 17.01 30.08 15.11
C GLY A 207 15.80 29.26 14.73
N SER A 208 15.01 29.80 13.82
CA SER A 208 13.86 29.12 13.25
C SER A 208 13.94 29.01 11.73
N ILE A 209 13.33 27.95 11.21
CA ILE A 209 12.96 27.82 9.80
C ILE A 209 11.45 27.61 9.76
N ASP A 210 10.77 28.45 8.99
CA ASP A 210 9.33 28.50 8.87
C ASP A 210 8.94 28.11 7.45
N PHE A 211 8.15 27.04 7.34
CA PHE A 211 7.68 26.50 6.08
C PHE A 211 6.25 26.94 5.82
N ASP A 212 6.00 27.49 4.64
CA ASP A 212 4.66 27.71 4.10
C ASP A 212 4.23 26.46 3.34
N LEU A 213 3.10 25.87 3.72
CA LEU A 213 2.58 24.65 3.07
C LEU A 213 1.73 24.97 1.84
N GLY A 214 1.45 26.25 1.58
CA GLY A 214 0.56 26.69 0.50
C GLY A 214 -0.92 26.36 0.74
N GLY A 215 -1.26 25.88 1.94
CA GLY A 215 -2.60 25.39 2.29
C GLY A 215 -2.71 24.90 3.72
N SER A 216 -3.91 24.51 4.12
CA SER A 216 -4.19 23.89 5.41
C SER A 216 -4.25 22.38 5.25
N TYR A 217 -3.49 21.66 6.07
CA TYR A 217 -3.39 20.21 6.00
C TYR A 217 -3.46 19.59 7.39
N PHE A 218 -3.90 18.33 7.46
CA PHE A 218 -3.67 17.49 8.62
C PHE A 218 -2.25 16.94 8.50
N VAL A 219 -1.41 17.22 9.50
CA VAL A 219 0.00 16.83 9.50
C VAL A 219 0.24 15.76 10.54
N ASP A 220 0.60 14.57 10.07
CA ASP A 220 0.82 13.39 10.91
C ASP A 220 2.29 13.19 11.29
N GLY A 221 3.21 13.92 10.66
CA GLY A 221 4.64 13.84 10.93
C GLY A 221 5.51 14.64 9.95
N LEU A 222 6.81 14.38 9.99
CA LEU A 222 7.80 14.96 9.06
C LEU A 222 8.96 13.99 8.86
N ALA A 223 9.55 14.02 7.67
CA ALA A 223 10.87 13.48 7.40
C ALA A 223 11.90 14.63 7.38
N PHE A 224 13.07 14.37 7.95
CA PHE A 224 14.19 15.32 7.94
C PHE A 224 15.49 14.59 7.67
N TRP A 225 16.34 15.20 6.85
CA TRP A 225 17.69 14.74 6.60
C TRP A 225 18.65 15.66 7.34
N ASN A 226 19.37 15.07 8.29
CA ASN A 226 20.39 15.78 9.06
C ASN A 226 21.74 15.61 8.36
N THR A 227 22.50 16.69 8.28
CA THR A 227 23.85 16.70 7.70
C THR A 227 24.76 15.66 8.37
N ASN A 228 25.62 15.01 7.57
CA ASN A 228 26.54 13.97 8.02
C ASN A 228 28.01 14.31 7.74
N ALA A 229 28.38 15.60 7.72
CA ALA A 229 29.74 16.05 7.42
C ALA A 229 30.80 15.49 8.40
N PRO A 230 31.95 14.95 7.91
CA PRO A 230 32.88 14.20 8.74
C PRO A 230 33.87 15.01 9.60
N SER A 231 34.00 16.35 9.51
CA SER A 231 34.85 17.13 10.46
C SER A 231 34.85 18.66 10.33
N PRO A 232 35.24 19.40 11.40
CA PRO A 232 35.52 18.92 12.75
C PRO A 232 34.40 19.24 13.74
N GLY A 233 33.70 18.19 14.21
CA GLY A 233 32.82 18.24 15.39
C GLY A 233 31.32 18.22 15.07
N GLY A 234 30.69 17.05 15.27
CA GLY A 234 29.25 16.86 15.50
C GLY A 234 28.30 17.87 14.84
N THR A 235 28.37 18.00 13.52
CA THR A 235 27.48 18.88 12.75
C THR A 235 26.09 18.25 12.68
N GLY A 236 25.05 19.06 12.85
CA GLY A 236 23.67 18.63 12.70
C GLY A 236 22.74 19.14 13.81
N ILE A 237 21.45 19.07 13.53
CA ILE A 237 20.40 19.42 14.49
C ILE A 237 20.42 18.40 15.62
N GLN A 238 20.57 18.89 16.86
CA GLN A 238 20.61 18.05 18.06
C GLN A 238 19.27 18.05 18.79
N GLN A 239 18.54 19.16 18.74
CA GLN A 239 17.24 19.28 19.36
C GLN A 239 16.31 20.13 18.49
N LEU A 240 15.06 19.68 18.42
CA LEU A 240 14.01 20.28 17.63
C LEU A 240 12.79 20.58 18.50
N LEU A 241 12.20 21.75 18.32
CA LEU A 241 10.86 22.07 18.78
C LEU A 241 9.99 22.39 17.58
N LEU A 242 9.04 21.52 17.30
CA LEU A 242 8.04 21.68 16.25
C LEU A 242 6.87 22.52 16.78
N LYS A 243 6.46 23.54 16.02
CA LYS A 243 5.24 24.31 16.28
C LYS A 243 4.39 24.38 15.01
N CYS A 244 3.10 24.10 15.14
CA CYS A 244 2.13 24.32 14.07
C CYS A 244 1.34 25.60 14.35
N SER A 245 1.05 26.38 13.30
CA SER A 245 0.14 27.53 13.40
C SER A 245 -1.12 27.28 12.59
N HIS A 246 -2.24 27.85 13.04
CA HIS A 246 -3.49 27.89 12.25
C HIS A 246 -3.39 28.76 10.98
N LEU A 247 -2.24 29.43 10.76
CA LEU A 247 -1.96 30.30 9.62
C LEU A 247 -1.18 29.57 8.51
N GLN A 248 -1.33 28.25 8.38
CA GLN A 248 -0.72 27.44 7.31
C GLN A 248 0.82 27.38 7.35
N LYS A 249 1.42 27.70 8.51
CA LYS A 249 2.87 27.63 8.71
C LYS A 249 3.25 26.55 9.71
N LEU A 250 4.24 25.75 9.34
CA LEU A 250 5.00 24.91 10.24
C LEU A 250 6.27 25.65 10.65
N GLN A 251 6.49 25.86 11.94
CA GLN A 251 7.69 26.50 12.46
C GLN A 251 8.56 25.48 13.18
N LEU A 252 9.82 25.39 12.75
CA LEU A 252 10.85 24.56 13.36
C LEU A 252 11.76 25.45 14.20
N HIS A 253 11.75 25.27 15.52
CA HIS A 253 12.70 25.93 16.42
C HIS A 253 13.87 24.98 16.66
N ILE A 254 15.07 25.40 16.28
CA ILE A 254 16.26 24.56 16.29
C ILE A 254 17.15 24.97 17.47
N PHE A 255 17.45 24.02 18.36
CA PHE A 255 18.37 24.23 19.48
C PHE A 255 19.71 23.53 19.20
N VAL A 256 20.80 24.25 19.40
CA VAL A 256 22.18 23.82 19.06
C VAL A 256 23.02 24.01 20.31
N LEU A 257 23.59 22.93 20.86
CA LEU A 257 24.46 23.05 22.03
C LEU A 257 25.96 23.07 21.68
N THR A 258 26.35 22.89 20.41
CA THR A 258 27.65 23.31 19.83
C THR A 258 27.77 22.81 18.38
N CYS A 259 28.18 23.73 17.49
CA CYS A 259 28.58 23.62 16.08
C CYS A 259 27.61 23.04 15.01
N LEU A 260 27.41 23.90 14.00
CA LEU A 260 26.91 23.80 12.62
C LEU A 260 25.57 23.08 12.42
N VAL A 261 24.60 23.84 11.90
CA VAL A 261 23.19 23.47 11.77
C VAL A 261 22.79 23.51 10.30
N THR A 262 22.06 22.49 9.84
CA THR A 262 21.63 22.37 8.44
C THR A 262 20.32 21.58 8.38
N LEU A 263 19.40 21.94 7.45
CA LEU A 263 18.02 21.42 7.41
C LEU A 263 17.55 21.07 5.99
N MET A 264 16.79 19.97 5.83
CA MET A 264 15.80 19.77 4.76
C MET A 264 14.55 19.11 5.36
N VAL A 265 13.35 19.61 5.04
CA VAL A 265 12.07 19.16 5.64
C VAL A 265 11.06 18.81 4.58
N VAL A 266 10.49 17.61 4.72
CA VAL A 266 9.34 17.15 3.96
C VAL A 266 8.25 16.76 4.96
N ILE A 267 7.01 17.23 4.77
CA ILE A 267 5.94 17.19 5.79
C ILE A 267 4.85 16.21 5.33
N LEU A 268 4.22 15.49 6.26
CA LEU A 268 3.07 14.60 6.04
C LEU A 268 1.74 15.35 6.09
#